data_AF-A0A833D7W0-F1
#
_entry.id   AF-A0A833D7W0-F1
#
_cell.length_a   1.000
_cell.length_b   1.000
_cell.length_c   1.000
_cell.angle_alpha   90.00
_cell.angle_beta   90.00
_cell.angle_gamma   90.00
#
_symmetry.space_group_name_H-M   'P 1'
#
loop_
_entity.id
_entity.type
_entity.pdbx_description
1 polymer ?
#
loop_
_entity_poly.entity_id
_entity_poly.type
_entity_poly.pdbx_seq_one_letter_code
_entity_poly.pdbx_strand_id
1 'polypeptide(L)' 'MRDRPARPEVVVAFRKQVEWCEKLGSPFTARLLEAAAADLESGGAIAALLGQWPGDPAADALALRYAG' A
#
# COMPACT_ATOMS: atom_id res chain seq x y z
N MET A 1 13.50 -11.62 -12.10
CA MET A 1 13.51 -10.24 -11.55
C MET A 1 14.04 -10.36 -10.14
N ARG A 2 15.03 -9.56 -9.72
CA ARG A 2 15.54 -9.68 -8.34
C ARG A 2 14.50 -9.05 -7.40
N ASP A 3 14.04 -9.85 -6.44
CA ASP A 3 13.16 -9.50 -5.33
C ASP A 3 13.81 -8.42 -4.48
N ARG A 4 13.59 -7.15 -4.83
CA ARG A 4 13.93 -6.05 -3.95
C ARG A 4 12.72 -5.81 -3.04
N PRO A 5 12.90 -5.85 -1.71
CA PRO A 5 11.80 -5.60 -0.79
C PRO A 5 11.19 -4.22 -1.06
N ALA A 6 9.88 -4.09 -0.86
CA ALA A 6 9.20 -2.81 -0.99
C ALA A 6 9.86 -1.77 -0.08
N ARG A 7 9.93 -0.53 -0.56
CA ARG A 7 10.35 0.62 0.23
C ARG A 7 9.47 0.71 1.49
N PRO A 8 10.04 0.87 2.69
CA PRO A 8 9.25 0.94 3.93
C PRO A 8 8.18 2.02 3.89
N GLU A 9 8.46 3.16 3.25
CA GLU A 9 7.51 4.27 3.13
C GLU A 9 6.25 3.89 2.34
N VAL A 10 6.34 2.97 1.38
CA VAL A 10 5.19 2.48 0.61
C VAL A 10 4.29 1.63 1.52
N VAL A 11 4.89 0.69 2.26
CA VAL A 11 4.15 -0.14 3.23
C VAL A 11 3.46 0.72 4.29
N VAL A 12 4.19 1.67 4.87
CA VAL A 12 3.66 2.59 5.91
C VAL A 12 2.49 3.42 5.37
N ALA A 13 2.57 3.92 4.14
CA ALA A 13 1.48 4.67 3.54
C ALA A 13 0.20 3.82 3.37
N PHE A 14 0.33 2.56 2.96
CA PHE A 14 -0.80 1.63 2.87
C PHE A 14 -1.40 1.34 4.25
N ARG A 15 -0.57 0.98 5.25
CA ARG A 15 -1.03 0.71 6.63
C ARG A 15 -1.74 1.92 7.25
N LYS A 16 -1.19 3.13 7.07
CA LYS A 16 -1.83 4.35 7.55
C LYS A 16 -3.17 4.62 6.87
N GLN A 17 -3.30 4.31 5.59
CA GLN A 17 -4.56 4.47 4.88
C GLN A 17 -5.61 3.44 5.34
N VAL A 18 -5.20 2.21 5.71
CA VAL A 18 -6.10 1.22 6.36
C VAL A 18 -6.74 1.85 7.61
N GLU A 19 -5.94 2.41 8.52
CA GLU A 19 -6.45 3.04 9.74
C GLU A 19 -7.45 4.17 9.45
N TRP A 20 -7.20 4.98 8.42
CA TRP A 20 -8.13 6.03 8.01
C TRP A 20 -9.42 5.47 7.43
N CYS A 21 -9.33 4.45 6.59
CA CYS A 21 -10.51 3.79 6.03
C CYS A 21 -11.35 3.13 7.13
N GLU A 22 -10.74 2.55 8.16
CA GLU A 22 -11.47 2.04 9.34
C GLU A 22 -12.18 3.17 10.10
N LYS A 23 -11.45 4.26 10.42
CA LYS A 23 -11.99 5.41 11.15
C LYS A 23 -13.12 6.13 10.41
N LEU A 24 -13.08 6.15 9.08
CA LEU A 24 -14.02 6.88 8.24
C LEU A 24 -15.16 6.02 7.67
N GLY A 25 -15.23 4.73 8.04
CA GLY A 25 -16.35 3.86 7.66
C GLY A 25 -16.25 3.26 6.25
N SER A 26 -15.04 3.03 5.74
CA SER A 26 -14.76 2.36 4.46
C SER A 26 -14.16 0.95 4.66
N PRO A 27 -14.89 -0.01 5.25
CA PRO A 27 -14.34 -1.30 5.67
C PRO A 27 -13.85 -2.18 4.50
N PHE A 28 -14.48 -2.08 3.33
CA PHE A 28 -14.02 -2.79 2.14
C PHE A 28 -12.64 -2.29 1.70
N THR A 29 -12.49 -0.97 1.55
CA THR A 29 -11.21 -0.34 1.17
C THR A 29 -10.13 -0.63 2.20
N ALA A 30 -10.44 -0.59 3.51
CA ALA A 30 -9.50 -0.96 4.56
C ALA A 30 -8.95 -2.38 4.33
N ARG A 31 -9.82 -3.37 4.10
CA ARG A 31 -9.40 -4.77 3.87
C ARG A 31 -8.64 -4.97 2.56
N LEU A 32 -9.00 -4.24 1.51
CA LEU A 32 -8.26 -4.24 0.25
C LEU A 32 -6.83 -3.73 0.44
N LEU A 33 -6.67 -2.62 1.15
CA LEU A 33 -5.38 -2.01 1.41
C LEU A 33 -4.53 -2.83 2.40
N GLU A 34 -5.16 -3.48 3.37
CA GLU A 34 -4.52 -4.43 4.28
C GLU A 34 -3.90 -5.61 3.53
N ALA A 35 -4.66 -6.22 2.60
CA ALA A 35 -4.15 -7.29 1.75
C ALA A 35 -3.00 -6.82 0.85
N ALA A 36 -3.09 -5.60 0.31
CA ALA A 36 -2.04 -5.01 -0.49
C ALA A 36 -0.77 -4.71 0.32
N ALA A 37 -0.91 -4.25 1.56
CA ALA A 37 0.21 -4.04 2.47
C ALA A 37 0.94 -5.36 2.79
N ALA A 38 0.19 -6.44 3.01
CA ALA A 38 0.77 -7.76 3.21
C ALA A 38 1.52 -8.28 1.97
N ASP A 39 1.00 -8.06 0.76
CA ASP A 39 1.70 -8.41 -0.49
C ASP A 39 2.98 -7.57 -0.68
N LEU A 40 2.92 -6.27 -0.36
CA LEU A 40 4.09 -5.37 -0.37
C LEU A 40 5.21 -5.88 0.56
N GLU A 41 4.85 -6.35 1.75
CA GLU A 41 5.78 -6.93 2.73
C GLU A 41 6.32 -8.30 2.27
N SER A 42 5.49 -9.12 1.64
CA SER A 42 5.88 -10.47 1.18
C SER A 42 6.65 -10.47 -0.15
N GLY A 43 6.77 -9.32 -0.83
CA GLY A 43 7.40 -9.25 -2.14
C GLY A 43 6.54 -9.81 -3.28
N GLY A 44 5.21 -9.75 -3.15
CA GLY A 44 4.28 -10.29 -4.13
C GLY A 44 4.07 -9.40 -5.37
N ALA A 45 2.95 -9.60 -6.06
CA ALA A 45 2.68 -8.93 -7.34
C ALA A 45 2.52 -7.41 -7.21
N ILE A 46 1.93 -6.95 -6.10
CA ILE A 46 1.78 -5.53 -5.78
C ILE A 46 3.14 -4.95 -5.39
N ALA A 47 3.99 -5.70 -4.70
CA ALA A 47 5.37 -5.29 -4.45
C ALA A 47 6.17 -5.06 -5.73
N ALA A 48 6.01 -5.95 -6.73
CA ALA A 48 6.64 -5.79 -8.02
C ALA A 48 6.17 -4.54 -8.78
N LEU A 49 4.90 -4.15 -8.60
CA LEU A 49 4.30 -3.00 -9.28
C LEU A 49 4.59 -1.67 -8.58
N LEU A 50 4.43 -1.62 -7.25
CA LEU A 50 4.39 -0.38 -6.46
C LEU A 50 5.51 -0.27 -5.43
N GLY A 51 6.20 -1.37 -5.11
CA GLY A 51 7.16 -1.41 -4.00
C GLY A 51 8.34 -0.45 -4.15
N GLN A 52 8.65 0.00 -5.37
CA GLN A 52 9.71 0.97 -5.66
C GLN A 52 9.15 2.31 -6.18
N TRP A 53 7.93 2.67 -5.78
CA TRP A 53 7.31 3.95 -6.16
C TRP A 53 8.32 5.10 -6.00
N PRO A 54 8.57 5.94 -7.02
CA PRO A 54 9.67 6.90 -6.99
C PRO A 54 9.37 8.16 -6.16
N GLY A 55 8.09 8.48 -5.93
CA GLY A 55 7.64 9.65 -5.18
C GLY A 55 7.52 9.43 -3.68
N ASP A 56 6.74 10.29 -3.04
CA ASP A 56 6.28 10.16 -1.65
C ASP A 56 4.92 9.44 -1.67
N PRO A 57 4.84 8.18 -1.20
CA PRO A 57 3.61 7.39 -1.30
C PRO A 57 2.41 7.99 -0.55
N ALA A 58 2.66 8.77 0.51
CA ALA A 58 1.61 9.42 1.27
C ALA A 58 1.15 10.71 0.56
N ALA A 59 2.08 11.56 0.13
CA ALA A 59 1.75 12.80 -0.60
C ALA A 59 1.08 12.51 -1.95
N ASP A 60 1.47 11.41 -2.61
CA ASP A 60 0.89 10.97 -3.88
C ASP A 60 -0.45 10.24 -3.73
N ALA A 61 -0.92 10.05 -2.49
CA ALA A 61 -2.11 9.25 -2.17
C ALA A 61 -2.09 7.86 -2.82
N LEU A 62 -0.91 7.21 -2.84
CA LEU A 62 -0.67 6.00 -3.63
C LEU A 62 -1.63 4.86 -3.28
N ALA A 63 -1.91 4.66 -2.00
CA ALA A 63 -2.85 3.65 -1.52
C ALA A 63 -4.28 3.88 -2.06
N LEU A 64 -4.74 5.14 -2.09
CA LEU A 64 -6.06 5.47 -2.63
C LEU A 64 -6.09 5.34 -4.15
N ARG A 65 -5.03 5.74 -4.86
CA ARG A 65 -4.92 5.51 -6.32
C ARG A 65 -4.95 4.03 -6.70
N TYR A 66 -4.39 3.18 -5.85
CA TYR A 66 -4.49 1.73 -6.03
C TYR A 66 -5.93 1.21 -5.81
N ALA A 67 -6.66 1.79 -4.85
CA ALA A 67 -8.03 1.38 -4.52
C ALA A 67 -9.10 1.84 -5.52
N GLY A 68 -8.81 2.87 -6.33
CA GLY A 68 -9.72 3.45 -7.33
C GLY A 68 -10.23 4.83 -6.96
#